data_AF-A0A8T2UF42-F1
#
_entry.id   AF-A0A8T2UF42-F1
#
_cell.length_a   1.000
_cell.length_b   1.000
_cell.length_c   1.000
_cell.angle_alpha   90.00
_cell.angle_beta   90.00
_cell.angle_gamma   90.00
#
_symmetry.space_group_name_H-M   'P 1'
#
loop_
_entity.id
_entity.type
_entity.pdbx_description
1 polymer ?
#
loop_
_entity_poly.entity_id
_entity_poly.type
_entity_poly.pdbx_seq_one_letter_code
_entity_poly.pdbx_strand_id
1 'polypeptide(L)' 'MNFKLKIAKENLKRAQDRAKAYADPKQRDVTFQVGDQVYLRVRGRSENFKIGQCAKLSPRYWSPFPITKKVCLWAYEL' A
#
# COMPACT_ATOMS: atom_id res chain seq x y z
N MET A 1 -33.85 -4.65 28.07
CA MET A 1 -34.12 -3.57 27.09
C MET A 1 -32.79 -3.17 26.43
N ASN A 2 -32.53 -3.60 25.19
CA ASN A 2 -31.51 -3.07 24.23
C ASN A 2 -31.16 -4.07 23.09
N PHE A 3 -32.12 -4.93 22.70
CA PHE A 3 -31.94 -5.95 21.65
C PHE A 3 -31.52 -5.35 20.30
N LYS A 4 -32.08 -4.19 19.93
CA LYS A 4 -31.75 -3.45 18.71
C LYS A 4 -30.29 -2.99 18.66
N LEU A 5 -29.74 -2.51 19.78
CA LEU A 5 -28.33 -2.12 19.87
C LEU A 5 -27.39 -3.33 19.75
N LYS A 6 -27.78 -4.48 20.28
CA LYS A 6 -27.01 -5.72 20.16
C LYS A 6 -26.91 -6.18 18.70
N ILE A 7 -28.04 -6.15 17.98
CA ILE A 7 -28.10 -6.48 16.54
C ILE A 7 -27.24 -5.51 15.72
N ALA A 8 -27.35 -4.21 15.99
CA ALA A 8 -26.57 -3.19 15.27
C ALA A 8 -25.06 -3.42 15.43
N LYS A 9 -24.59 -3.74 16.65
CA LYS A 9 -23.18 -4.07 16.89
C LYS A 9 -22.72 -5.34 16.18
N GLU A 10 -23.55 -6.39 16.17
CA GLU A 10 -23.22 -7.63 15.45
C GLU A 10 -23.14 -7.41 13.93
N ASN A 11 -24.06 -6.65 13.36
CA ASN A 11 -24.05 -6.33 11.93
C ASN A 11 -22.83 -5.49 11.55
N LEU A 12 -22.47 -4.51 12.39
CA LEU A 12 -21.27 -3.69 12.20
C LEU A 12 -20.02 -4.55 12.25
N LYS A 13 -19.91 -5.46 13.24
CA LYS A 13 -18.78 -6.38 13.34
C LYS A 13 -18.68 -7.30 12.12
N ARG A 14 -19.79 -7.88 11.66
CA ARG A 14 -19.83 -8.68 10.43
C ARG A 14 -19.39 -7.90 9.20
N ALA A 15 -19.74 -6.62 9.10
CA ALA A 15 -19.29 -5.76 8.00
C ALA A 15 -17.78 -5.51 8.06
N GLN A 16 -17.23 -5.25 9.25
CA GLN A 16 -15.78 -5.11 9.46
C GLN A 16 -15.02 -6.40 9.14
N ASP A 17 -15.53 -7.54 9.60
CA ASP A 17 -14.91 -8.85 9.36
C ASP A 17 -14.88 -9.17 7.86
N ARG A 18 -15.95 -8.85 7.12
CA ARG A 18 -15.99 -8.97 5.65
C ARG A 18 -14.97 -8.06 4.97
N ALA A 19 -14.88 -6.80 5.38
CA ALA A 19 -13.91 -5.86 4.82
C ALA A 19 -12.47 -6.36 5.03
N LYS A 20 -12.17 -6.87 6.23
CA LYS A 20 -10.88 -7.46 6.57
C LYS A 20 -10.57 -8.71 5.75
N ALA A 21 -11.53 -9.64 5.64
CA ALA A 21 -11.38 -10.85 4.84
C ALA A 21 -11.13 -10.59 3.35
N TYR A 22 -11.60 -9.45 2.81
CA TYR A 22 -11.30 -9.03 1.44
C TYR A 22 -9.96 -8.32 1.27
N ALA A 23 -9.48 -7.66 2.32
CA ALA A 23 -8.25 -6.86 2.30
C ALA A 23 -7.01 -7.72 2.58
N ASP A 24 -7.03 -8.53 3.64
CA ASP A 24 -5.86 -9.28 4.12
C ASP A 24 -5.25 -10.21 3.06
N PRO A 25 -6.02 -11.00 2.27
CA PRO A 25 -5.44 -11.88 1.25
C PRO A 25 -4.78 -11.13 0.08
N LYS A 26 -5.10 -9.84 -0.10
CA LYS A 26 -4.47 -8.97 -1.11
C LYS A 26 -3.20 -8.31 -0.59
N GLN A 27 -2.94 -8.36 0.71
CA GLN A 27 -1.73 -7.86 1.32
C GLN A 27 -0.63 -8.92 1.15
N ARG A 28 0.39 -8.58 0.36
CA ARG A 28 1.58 -9.43 0.27
C ARG A 28 2.55 -9.01 1.37
N ASP A 29 3.00 -9.97 2.17
CA ASP A 29 4.09 -9.77 3.14
C ASP A 29 5.42 -9.67 2.40
N VAL A 30 5.61 -8.58 1.65
CA VAL A 30 6.87 -8.30 0.97
C VAL A 30 7.78 -7.58 1.95
N THR A 31 8.80 -8.31 2.41
CA THR A 31 9.90 -7.74 3.18
C THR A 31 11.12 -7.57 2.30
N PHE A 32 11.81 -6.44 2.44
CA PHE A 32 13.05 -6.17 1.73
C PHE A 32 14.24 -6.18 2.70
N GLN A 33 15.43 -6.42 2.15
CA GLN A 33 16.71 -6.38 2.86
C GLN A 33 17.52 -5.15 2.43
N VAL A 34 18.51 -4.79 3.24
CA VAL A 34 19.48 -3.73 2.89
C VAL A 34 20.29 -4.19 1.69
N GLY A 35 20.38 -3.34 0.67
CA GLY A 35 21.01 -3.66 -0.62
C GLY A 35 20.04 -4.14 -1.71
N ASP A 36 18.79 -4.48 -1.36
CA ASP A 36 17.77 -4.80 -2.38
C ASP A 36 17.45 -3.55 -3.23
N GLN A 37 17.21 -3.78 -4.52
CA GLN A 37 16.75 -2.74 -5.44
C GLN A 37 15.24 -2.74 -5.53
N VAL A 38 14.62 -1.60 -5.21
CA VAL A 38 13.17 -1.42 -5.22
C VAL A 38 12.74 -0.27 -6.11
N TYR A 39 11.61 -0.44 -6.80
CA TYR A 39 11.02 0.63 -7.60
C TYR A 39 10.02 1.45 -6.78
N LEU A 40 10.09 2.77 -6.86
CA LEU A 40 9.19 3.67 -6.14
C LEU A 40 7.93 3.97 -6.93
N ARG A 41 6.75 3.88 -6.31
CA ARG A 41 5.49 4.23 -6.97
C ARG A 41 5.39 5.75 -7.17
N VAL A 42 5.23 6.18 -8.41
CA VAL A 42 5.02 7.60 -8.74
C VAL A 42 3.58 7.99 -8.40
N ARG A 43 3.40 9.09 -7.66
CA ARG A 43 2.08 9.65 -7.39
C ARG A 43 1.68 10.60 -8.51
N GLY A 44 0.52 10.32 -9.13
CA GLY A 44 -0.11 11.20 -10.11
C GLY A 44 0.74 11.52 -11.33
N ARG A 45 0.50 12.68 -11.94
CA ARG A 45 1.28 13.23 -13.06
C ARG A 45 2.47 14.00 -12.49
N SER A 46 3.47 13.30 -11.97
CA SER A 46 4.68 13.95 -11.46
C SER A 46 5.55 14.40 -12.61
N GLU A 47 5.88 15.69 -12.65
CA GLU A 47 6.72 16.32 -13.68
C GLU A 47 8.16 15.80 -13.66
N ASN A 48 8.71 15.67 -12.46
CA ASN A 48 10.06 15.15 -12.23
C ASN A 48 10.23 13.72 -12.72
N PHE A 49 9.11 12.99 -12.86
CA PHE A 49 9.09 11.58 -13.23
C PHE A 49 8.46 11.33 -14.61
N LYS A 50 8.32 12.36 -15.45
CA LYS A 50 7.86 12.18 -16.85
C LYS A 50 9.02 11.67 -17.71
N ILE A 51 8.85 10.49 -18.30
CA ILE A 51 9.66 10.06 -19.43
C ILE A 51 8.95 10.56 -20.70
N GLY A 52 9.52 11.60 -21.33
CA GLY A 52 8.91 12.28 -22.48
C GLY A 52 7.86 13.34 -22.10
N GLN A 53 7.19 13.91 -23.11
CA GLN A 53 6.27 15.04 -22.92
C GLN A 53 4.85 14.61 -22.47
N CYS A 54 4.48 13.34 -22.70
CA CYS A 54 3.12 12.85 -22.50
C CYS A 54 2.94 12.17 -21.13
N ALA A 55 2.09 12.76 -20.29
CA ALA A 55 1.71 12.23 -18.99
C ALA A 55 1.03 10.85 -19.00
N LYS A 56 0.45 10.42 -20.11
CA LYS A 56 -0.18 9.09 -20.23
C LYS A 56 0.86 7.98 -20.32
N LEU A 57 2.05 8.30 -20.84
CA LEU A 57 3.18 7.38 -21.00
C LEU A 57 4.19 7.50 -19.85
N SER A 58 3.91 8.30 -18.83
CA SER A 58 4.77 8.38 -17.65
C SER A 58 4.79 7.02 -16.94
N PRO A 59 5.96 6.54 -16.50
CA PRO A 59 6.06 5.28 -15.81
C PRO A 59 5.27 5.30 -14.49
N ARG A 60 4.66 4.17 -14.14
CA ARG A 60 3.94 4.02 -12.87
C ARG A 60 4.89 3.89 -11.67
N TYR A 61 6.09 3.39 -11.92
CA TYR A 61 7.15 3.24 -10.93
C TYR A 61 8.46 3.85 -11.44
N TRP A 62 9.20 4.53 -10.56
CA TRP A 62 10.49 5.13 -10.86
C TRP A 62 11.62 4.14 -10.61
N SER A 63 12.75 4.39 -11.30
CA SER A 63 14.04 3.69 -11.30
C SER A 63 14.37 2.91 -10.01
N PRO A 64 15.11 1.79 -10.08
CA PRO A 64 15.47 1.05 -8.88
C PRO A 64 16.32 1.90 -7.93
N PHE A 65 15.92 1.94 -6.67
CA PHE A 65 16.67 2.52 -5.57
C PHE A 65 17.18 1.41 -4.66
N PRO A 66 18.45 1.47 -4.23
CA PRO A 66 18.93 0.57 -3.19
C PRO A 66 18.31 0.94 -1.85
N ILE A 67 17.95 -0.05 -1.04
CA ILE A 67 17.60 0.18 0.36
C ILE A 67 18.89 0.35 1.17
N THR A 68 19.06 1.50 1.80
CA THR A 68 20.20 1.79 2.67
C THR A 68 19.98 1.31 4.10
N LYS A 69 18.75 1.40 4.61
CA LYS A 69 18.44 0.98 5.99
C LYS A 69 17.00 0.53 6.16
N LYS A 70 16.79 -0.47 7.01
CA LYS A 70 15.46 -0.87 7.49
C LYS A 70 15.13 -0.13 8.79
N VAL A 71 14.11 0.72 8.77
CA VAL A 71 13.68 1.49 9.94
C VAL A 71 12.71 0.66 10.79
N CYS A 72 11.69 0.06 10.15
CA CYS A 72 10.67 -0.79 10.79
C CYS A 72 10.27 -1.95 9.86
N LEU A 73 9.31 -2.80 10.29
CA LEU A 73 8.78 -3.89 9.45
C LEU A 73 8.28 -3.42 8.06
N TRP A 74 7.70 -2.22 7.99
CA TRP A 74 7.07 -1.67 6.79
C TRP A 74 7.71 -0.39 6.26
N ALA A 75 8.79 0.09 6.90
CA ALA A 75 9.42 1.37 6.56
C ALA A 75 10.93 1.18 6.30
N TYR A 76 11.38 1.70 5.17
CA TYR A 76 12.74 1.58 4.65
C TYR A 76 13.25 2.96 4.24
N GLU A 77 14.54 3.20 4.46
CA GLU A 77 15.29 4.32 3.90
C GLU A 77 15.99 3.85 2.63
N LEU A 78 15.97 4.72 1.61
CA LEU A 78 16.58 4.52 0.30
C LEU A 78 17.80 5.43 0.20
#